data_AF-A0A519ZD63-F1
#
_entry.id   AF-A0A519ZD63-F1
#
_cell.length_a   1.000
_cell.length_b   1.000
_cell.length_c   1.000
_cell.angle_alpha   90.00
_cell.angle_beta   90.00
_cell.angle_gamma   90.00
#
_symmetry.space_group_name_H-M   'P 1'
#
loop_
_entity.id
_entity.type
_entity.pdbx_description
1 polymer ?
#
loop_
_entity_poly.entity_id
_entity_poly.type
_entity_poly.pdbx_seq_one_letter_code
_entity_poly.pdbx_strand_id
1 'polypeptide(L)'
;FWGWQAVIVAAAVSLPLGYTQGKEYAELEWPIDILIAVVWVAYAVLFFGTIARRKVKHIYVANWFYGAYILTIALLHIVNNISMPAGGMKSYSAYSGAVDAMVQWWYGHNAVGFFLTAGFLGMMYYYVPKQAGRPIYSYRLSIVHFWALIAVYMWAGPHHLQYTALPDWAQSVGMVFSLILLAPSWGGAINGIMTLSGVWHKLRTDPILKFLIVALSFYMIATFEGPMMSIKTVNSLSHYTDWTVGHVHAGALGWVAMISIGSIYALLPKLLGRETMHSVKLIDTHFWVHTLGVVFYIAAMWIAGVMQGLMWRATNPDGTLTYTFVEALNATYPYYLGRLFGGLLVLGGMLLMAWNVWQTYRDAAIQPVDQPVLPPAASDARA
;
A
#
# COMPACT_ATOMS: atom_id res chain seq x y z
N PHE A 1 19.14 1.07 7.32
CA PHE A 1 18.46 2.00 8.24
C PHE A 1 18.86 3.45 7.96
N TRP A 2 20.06 3.91 8.36
CA TRP A 2 20.46 5.33 8.22
C TRP A 2 20.39 5.88 6.79
N GLY A 3 20.76 5.08 5.78
CA GLY A 3 20.59 5.50 4.38
C GLY A 3 19.13 5.80 4.00
N TRP A 4 18.17 5.04 4.52
CA TRP A 4 16.73 5.29 4.29
C TRP A 4 16.24 6.53 5.06
N GLN A 5 16.74 6.74 6.29
CA GLN A 5 16.46 7.98 7.02
C GLN A 5 17.01 9.20 6.29
N ALA A 6 18.19 9.11 5.69
CA ALA A 6 18.77 10.16 4.86
C ALA A 6 17.92 10.46 3.62
N VAL A 7 17.36 9.44 2.95
CA VAL A 7 16.41 9.62 1.85
C VAL A 7 15.17 10.39 2.30
N ILE A 8 14.56 9.99 3.43
CA ILE A 8 13.34 10.66 3.95
C ILE A 8 13.63 12.13 4.29
N VAL A 9 14.76 12.41 4.95
CA VAL A 9 15.17 13.78 5.27
C VAL A 9 15.45 14.58 3.99
N ALA A 10 16.13 13.98 3.02
CA ALA A 10 16.39 14.61 1.73
C ALA A 10 15.08 14.97 1.02
N ALA A 11 14.08 14.08 1.01
CA ALA A 11 12.76 14.35 0.46
C ALA A 11 12.03 15.49 1.19
N ALA A 12 12.03 15.47 2.53
CA ALA A 12 11.39 16.49 3.35
C ALA A 12 11.99 17.89 3.14
N VAL A 13 13.26 17.98 2.74
CA VAL A 13 13.95 19.23 2.43
C VAL A 13 13.82 19.60 0.95
N SER A 14 14.01 18.65 0.03
CA SER A 14 14.12 18.94 -1.41
C SER A 14 12.79 19.30 -2.04
N LEU A 15 11.69 18.63 -1.65
CA LEU A 15 10.38 18.85 -2.26
C LEU A 15 9.82 20.24 -1.96
N PRO A 16 9.87 20.77 -0.71
CA PRO A 16 9.45 22.15 -0.44
C PRO A 16 10.34 23.22 -1.09
N LEU A 17 11.60 22.89 -1.40
CA LEU A 17 12.51 23.76 -2.17
C LEU A 17 12.20 23.76 -3.67
N GLY A 18 11.23 22.95 -4.12
CA GLY A 18 10.81 22.88 -5.52
C GLY A 18 11.63 21.91 -6.39
N TYR A 19 12.52 21.11 -5.78
CA TYR A 19 13.26 20.09 -6.52
C TYR A 19 12.38 18.86 -6.73
N THR A 20 11.79 18.77 -7.93
CA THR A 20 10.97 17.65 -8.33
C THR A 20 11.13 17.30 -9.81
N GLN A 21 11.07 16.00 -10.10
CA GLN A 21 10.95 15.47 -11.46
C GLN A 21 9.55 15.68 -12.05
N GLY A 22 8.54 15.96 -11.22
CA GLY A 22 7.14 16.06 -11.64
C GLY A 22 6.47 14.71 -11.97
N LYS A 23 7.12 13.60 -11.59
CA LYS A 23 6.63 12.24 -11.73
C LYS A 23 6.05 11.74 -10.41
N GLU A 24 4.78 11.32 -10.42
CA GLU A 24 4.11 10.81 -9.21
C GLU A 24 4.85 9.59 -8.62
N TYR A 25 5.07 9.62 -7.31
CA TYR A 25 5.83 8.62 -6.55
C TYR A 25 7.31 8.49 -6.96
N ALA A 26 7.82 9.34 -7.85
CA ALA A 26 9.21 9.40 -8.30
C ALA A 26 9.67 10.88 -8.37
N GLU A 27 9.22 11.68 -7.41
CA GLU A 27 9.41 13.13 -7.44
C GLU A 27 10.86 13.53 -7.16
N LEU A 28 11.60 12.73 -6.39
CA LEU A 28 12.93 13.09 -5.91
C LEU A 28 13.93 13.16 -7.06
N GLU A 29 14.82 14.16 -7.06
CA GLU A 29 15.79 14.36 -8.13
C GLU A 29 16.94 13.34 -8.11
N TRP A 30 17.63 13.23 -9.24
CA TRP A 30 18.56 12.14 -9.57
C TRP A 30 19.62 11.77 -8.51
N PRO A 31 20.19 12.70 -7.69
CA PRO A 31 21.15 12.28 -6.66
C PRO A 31 20.49 11.43 -5.56
N ILE A 32 19.22 11.73 -5.24
CA ILE A 32 18.45 11.00 -4.24
C ILE A 32 18.00 9.66 -4.83
N ASP A 33 17.71 9.59 -6.13
CA ASP A 33 17.42 8.32 -6.80
C ASP A 33 18.57 7.34 -6.73
N ILE A 34 19.80 7.82 -6.93
CA ILE A 34 21.01 7.00 -6.78
C ILE A 34 21.15 6.53 -5.34
N LEU A 35 20.94 7.42 -4.36
CA LEU A 35 20.97 7.06 -2.95
C LEU A 35 19.94 5.97 -2.62
N ILE A 36 18.70 6.10 -3.12
CA ILE A 36 17.65 5.10 -2.97
C ILE A 36 18.12 3.77 -3.56
N ALA A 37 18.61 3.75 -4.79
CA ALA A 37 19.07 2.53 -5.46
C ALA A 37 20.18 1.82 -4.67
N VAL A 38 21.18 2.56 -4.17
CA VAL A 38 22.27 2.00 -3.35
C VAL A 38 21.74 1.41 -2.04
N VAL A 39 20.88 2.15 -1.34
CA VAL A 39 20.29 1.69 -0.07
C VAL A 39 19.40 0.46 -0.30
N TRP A 40 18.68 0.42 -1.41
CA TRP A 40 17.79 -0.67 -1.78
C TRP A 40 18.56 -1.94 -2.15
N VAL A 41 19.66 -1.82 -2.89
CA VAL A 41 20.56 -2.94 -3.18
C VAL A 41 21.14 -3.52 -1.90
N ALA A 42 21.57 -2.67 -0.95
CA ALA A 42 22.03 -3.13 0.35
C ALA A 42 20.92 -3.88 1.12
N TYR A 43 19.68 -3.37 1.08
CA TYR A 43 18.53 -4.06 1.66
C TYR A 43 18.27 -5.43 1.00
N ALA A 44 18.35 -5.50 -0.33
CA ALA A 44 18.17 -6.75 -1.07
C ALA A 44 19.21 -7.80 -0.69
N VAL A 45 20.50 -7.41 -0.63
CA VAL A 45 21.59 -8.31 -0.22
C VAL A 45 21.35 -8.85 1.19
N LEU A 46 20.94 -7.99 2.13
CA LEU A 46 20.64 -8.42 3.51
C LEU A 46 19.46 -9.40 3.57
N PHE A 47 18.37 -9.10 2.88
CA PHE A 47 17.18 -9.94 2.88
C PHE A 47 17.43 -11.30 2.22
N PHE A 48 17.95 -11.32 0.99
CA PHE A 48 18.24 -12.57 0.29
C PHE A 48 19.39 -13.35 0.91
N GLY A 49 20.40 -12.67 1.47
CA GLY A 49 21.45 -13.30 2.27
C GLY A 49 20.90 -14.01 3.51
N THR A 50 19.89 -13.43 4.16
CA THR A 50 19.18 -14.06 5.28
C THR A 50 18.43 -15.32 4.83
N ILE A 51 17.73 -15.26 3.69
CA ILE A 51 17.06 -16.44 3.10
C ILE A 51 18.07 -17.52 2.72
N ALA A 52 19.24 -17.13 2.20
CA ALA A 52 20.30 -18.06 1.79
C ALA A 52 20.90 -18.81 2.99
N ARG A 53 20.92 -18.19 4.18
CA ARG A 53 21.42 -18.78 5.44
C ARG A 53 20.32 -19.42 6.31
N ARG A 54 19.12 -19.60 5.79
CA ARG A 54 18.00 -20.21 6.53
C ARG A 54 18.31 -21.65 7.00
N LYS A 55 17.73 -22.04 8.13
CA LYS A 55 17.83 -23.40 8.70
C LYS A 55 16.77 -24.38 8.17
N VAL A 56 15.63 -23.90 7.70
CA VAL A 56 14.54 -24.72 7.15
C VAL A 56 14.68 -24.90 5.63
N LYS A 57 14.31 -26.07 5.09
CA LYS A 57 14.35 -26.34 3.64
C LYS A 57 13.46 -25.38 2.86
N HIS A 58 12.23 -25.19 3.32
CA HIS A 58 11.22 -24.38 2.64
C HIS A 58 11.36 -22.88 2.97
N ILE A 59 11.04 -22.03 1.99
CA ILE A 59 10.94 -20.59 2.18
C ILE A 59 9.46 -20.28 2.42
N TYR A 60 9.14 -19.62 3.53
CA TYR A 60 7.76 -19.28 3.86
C TYR A 60 7.19 -18.24 2.87
N VAL A 61 5.88 -18.32 2.60
CA VAL A 61 5.20 -17.52 1.57
C VAL A 61 5.35 -16.02 1.80
N ALA A 62 5.38 -15.56 3.06
CA ALA A 62 5.64 -14.14 3.37
C ALA A 62 6.94 -13.65 2.70
N ASN A 63 7.96 -14.50 2.65
CA ASN A 63 9.25 -14.17 2.05
C ASN A 63 9.21 -14.22 0.52
N TRP A 64 8.27 -14.93 -0.10
CA TRP A 64 8.04 -14.86 -1.54
C TRP A 64 7.55 -13.47 -1.92
N PHE A 65 6.55 -12.97 -1.18
CA PHE A 65 6.02 -11.63 -1.33
C PHE A 65 7.06 -10.54 -1.07
N TYR A 66 7.80 -10.62 0.04
CA TYR A 66 8.90 -9.67 0.29
C TYR A 66 10.00 -9.75 -0.77
N GLY A 67 10.38 -10.96 -1.22
CA GLY A 67 11.37 -11.11 -2.28
C GLY A 67 10.93 -10.49 -3.60
N ALA A 68 9.68 -10.74 -4.01
CA ALA A 68 9.09 -10.14 -5.21
C ALA A 68 9.00 -8.61 -5.10
N TYR A 69 8.57 -8.10 -3.94
CA TYR A 69 8.56 -6.67 -3.62
C TYR A 69 9.95 -6.04 -3.81
N ILE A 70 10.97 -6.60 -3.16
CA ILE A 70 12.33 -6.04 -3.18
C ILE A 70 12.87 -5.97 -4.61
N LEU A 71 12.77 -7.06 -5.36
CA LEU A 71 13.31 -7.15 -6.72
C LEU A 71 12.56 -6.23 -7.68
N THR A 72 11.22 -6.24 -7.61
CA THR A 72 10.41 -5.46 -8.54
C THR A 72 10.56 -3.98 -8.27
N ILE A 73 10.52 -3.52 -7.01
CA ILE A 73 10.73 -2.10 -6.70
C ILE A 73 12.10 -1.60 -7.15
N ALA A 74 13.16 -2.42 -7.03
CA ALA A 74 14.47 -2.07 -7.56
C ALA A 74 14.43 -1.84 -9.08
N LEU A 75 13.80 -2.77 -9.83
CA LEU A 75 13.62 -2.67 -11.27
C LEU A 75 12.81 -1.42 -11.66
N LEU A 76 11.67 -1.22 -11.01
CA LEU A 76 10.77 -0.09 -11.27
C LEU A 76 11.48 1.24 -11.04
N HIS A 77 12.14 1.39 -9.89
CA HIS A 77 12.88 2.60 -9.49
C HIS A 77 13.96 2.94 -10.52
N ILE A 78 14.77 1.95 -10.90
CA ILE A 78 15.86 2.17 -11.87
C ILE A 78 15.30 2.59 -13.22
N VAL A 79 14.26 1.91 -13.74
CA VAL A 79 13.74 2.15 -15.08
C VAL A 79 12.99 3.47 -15.18
N ASN A 80 12.13 3.82 -14.22
CA ASN A 80 11.35 5.06 -14.31
C ASN A 80 12.21 6.32 -14.14
N ASN A 81 13.28 6.20 -13.36
CA ASN A 81 14.12 7.32 -12.97
C ASN A 81 15.38 7.43 -13.85
N ILE A 82 15.41 6.75 -15.02
CA ILE A 82 16.40 7.04 -16.05
C ILE A 82 16.14 8.46 -16.55
N SER A 83 17.06 9.36 -16.22
CA SER A 83 16.98 10.77 -16.53
C SER A 83 18.37 11.32 -16.88
N MET A 84 18.38 12.42 -17.64
CA MET A 84 19.58 13.17 -17.99
C MET A 84 19.77 14.30 -16.99
N PRO A 85 20.83 14.30 -16.15
CA PRO A 85 21.12 15.40 -15.25
C PRO A 85 21.35 16.72 -16.02
N ALA A 86 20.66 17.77 -15.60
CA ALA A 86 20.78 19.14 -16.11
C ALA A 86 21.29 20.12 -15.04
N GLY A 87 21.67 19.61 -13.86
CA GLY A 87 22.19 20.37 -12.73
C GLY A 87 22.31 19.47 -11.48
N GLY A 88 22.76 20.04 -10.36
CA GLY A 88 22.95 19.28 -9.11
C GLY A 88 21.66 18.66 -8.56
N MET A 89 20.52 19.38 -8.67
CA MET A 89 19.19 18.93 -8.26
C MET A 89 18.18 19.13 -9.40
N LYS A 90 18.61 18.84 -10.63
CA LYS A 90 17.73 18.90 -11.80
C LYS A 90 18.06 17.83 -12.81
N SER A 91 17.03 17.18 -13.33
CA SER A 91 17.13 16.24 -14.44
C SER A 91 15.90 16.32 -15.36
N TYR A 92 16.02 15.73 -16.55
CA TYR A 92 14.92 15.52 -17.50
C TYR A 92 14.78 14.03 -17.78
N SER A 93 13.55 13.52 -17.79
CA SER A 93 13.31 12.09 -18.07
C SER A 93 13.90 11.68 -19.42
N ALA A 94 14.41 10.45 -19.50
CA ALA A 94 14.86 9.86 -20.76
C ALA A 94 13.69 9.53 -21.71
N TYR A 95 12.46 9.56 -21.22
CA TYR A 95 11.24 9.29 -22.00
C TYR A 95 10.46 10.59 -22.23
N SER A 96 9.53 10.57 -23.19
CA SER A 96 8.59 11.68 -23.39
C SER A 96 7.20 11.21 -23.85
N GLY A 97 6.19 12.09 -23.72
CA GLY A 97 4.84 11.88 -24.25
C GLY A 97 4.18 10.58 -23.74
N ALA A 98 3.52 9.86 -24.65
CA ALA A 98 2.82 8.61 -24.32
C ALA A 98 3.75 7.50 -23.80
N VAL A 99 5.03 7.50 -24.20
CA VAL A 99 6.01 6.53 -23.71
C VAL A 99 6.36 6.84 -22.26
N ASP A 100 6.61 8.11 -21.92
CA ASP A 100 6.87 8.50 -20.53
C ASP A 100 5.66 8.22 -19.65
N ALA A 101 4.45 8.52 -20.14
CA ALA A 101 3.22 8.18 -19.44
C ALA A 101 3.11 6.66 -19.14
N MET A 102 3.44 5.80 -20.12
CA MET A 102 3.41 4.34 -19.90
C MET A 102 4.46 3.93 -18.87
N VAL A 103 5.71 4.37 -19.01
CA VAL A 103 6.77 4.03 -18.05
C VAL A 103 6.40 4.53 -16.65
N GLN A 104 5.88 5.75 -16.56
CA GLN A 104 5.43 6.37 -15.32
C GLN A 104 4.30 5.59 -14.64
N TRP A 105 3.29 5.11 -15.37
CA TRP A 105 2.19 4.37 -14.75
C TRP A 105 2.41 2.88 -14.64
N TRP A 106 3.30 2.30 -15.44
CA TRP A 106 3.89 1.01 -15.14
C TRP A 106 4.66 1.07 -13.82
N TYR A 107 5.44 2.12 -13.58
CA TYR A 107 6.07 2.39 -12.30
C TYR A 107 5.05 2.64 -11.19
N GLY A 108 4.21 3.66 -11.32
CA GLY A 108 3.31 4.11 -10.25
C GLY A 108 2.32 3.03 -9.81
N HIS A 109 1.74 2.29 -10.77
CA HIS A 109 0.86 1.18 -10.43
C HIS A 109 1.61 0.02 -9.76
N ASN A 110 2.78 -0.35 -10.26
CA ASN A 110 3.55 -1.43 -9.64
C ASN A 110 4.25 -0.97 -8.34
N ALA A 111 4.42 0.33 -8.09
CA ALA A 111 4.80 0.86 -6.80
C ALA A 111 3.70 0.51 -5.78
N VAL A 112 2.43 0.81 -6.06
CA VAL A 112 1.34 0.38 -5.16
C VAL A 112 1.15 -1.15 -5.15
N GLY A 113 1.41 -1.83 -6.26
CA GLY A 113 1.29 -3.28 -6.37
C GLY A 113 2.33 -4.10 -5.64
N PHE A 114 3.59 -3.68 -5.67
CA PHE A 114 4.68 -4.41 -5.05
C PHE A 114 5.06 -3.79 -3.70
N PHE A 115 5.15 -2.47 -3.62
CA PHE A 115 5.47 -1.79 -2.37
C PHE A 115 4.29 -1.87 -1.39
N LEU A 116 3.10 -1.44 -1.81
CA LEU A 116 1.93 -1.31 -0.91
C LEU A 116 1.00 -2.53 -0.88
N THR A 117 1.12 -3.46 -1.83
CA THR A 117 0.34 -4.70 -1.83
C THR A 117 1.22 -5.90 -1.54
N ALA A 118 2.20 -6.26 -2.38
CA ALA A 118 3.02 -7.46 -2.17
C ALA A 118 3.78 -7.42 -0.83
N GLY A 119 4.52 -6.34 -0.53
CA GLY A 119 5.24 -6.20 0.74
C GLY A 119 4.32 -6.33 1.97
N PHE A 120 3.10 -5.78 1.89
CA PHE A 120 2.12 -5.78 2.97
C PHE A 120 1.34 -7.10 3.06
N LEU A 121 1.18 -7.83 1.95
CA LEU A 121 0.77 -9.24 1.98
C LEU A 121 1.83 -10.08 2.70
N GLY A 122 3.11 -9.76 2.56
CA GLY A 122 4.19 -10.34 3.39
C GLY A 122 3.95 -10.15 4.89
N MET A 123 3.54 -8.95 5.31
CA MET A 123 3.14 -8.67 6.70
C MET A 123 1.92 -9.50 7.11
N MET A 124 0.87 -9.53 6.28
CA MET A 124 -0.34 -10.32 6.52
C MET A 124 -0.02 -11.80 6.74
N TYR A 125 0.78 -12.39 5.84
CA TYR A 125 1.16 -13.80 5.90
C TYR A 125 1.93 -14.17 7.17
N TYR A 126 2.62 -13.22 7.79
CA TYR A 126 3.31 -13.46 9.05
C TYR A 126 2.43 -13.15 10.26
N TYR A 127 1.87 -11.94 10.34
CA TYR A 127 1.23 -11.44 11.56
C TYR A 127 -0.19 -11.95 11.77
N VAL A 128 -0.98 -12.20 10.71
CA VAL A 128 -2.33 -12.76 10.87
C VAL A 128 -2.31 -14.14 11.52
N PRO A 129 -1.63 -15.17 10.95
CA PRO A 129 -1.60 -16.49 11.58
C PRO A 129 -0.90 -16.46 12.95
N LYS A 130 0.14 -15.64 13.11
CA LYS A 130 0.88 -15.54 14.38
C LYS A 130 0.04 -14.95 15.49
N GLN A 131 -0.72 -13.88 15.23
CA GLN A 131 -1.60 -13.25 16.21
C GLN A 131 -2.86 -14.09 16.47
N ALA A 132 -3.43 -14.70 15.42
CA ALA A 132 -4.58 -15.59 15.55
C ALA A 132 -4.23 -16.91 16.29
N GLY A 133 -2.96 -17.34 16.27
CA GLY A 133 -2.53 -18.65 16.76
C GLY A 133 -3.09 -19.78 15.91
N ARG A 134 -3.13 -19.59 14.58
CA ARG A 134 -3.72 -20.52 13.62
C ARG A 134 -2.76 -20.78 12.46
N PRO A 135 -2.75 -22.00 11.88
CA PRO A 135 -2.07 -22.22 10.61
C PRO A 135 -2.75 -21.40 9.52
N ILE A 136 -1.98 -21.01 8.50
CA ILE A 136 -2.53 -20.36 7.31
C ILE A 136 -3.60 -21.27 6.67
N TYR A 137 -4.70 -20.66 6.20
CA TYR A 137 -5.85 -21.41 5.71
C TYR A 137 -5.52 -22.34 4.53
N SER A 138 -4.92 -21.82 3.45
CA SER A 138 -4.65 -22.63 2.25
C SER A 138 -3.27 -22.33 1.65
N TYR A 139 -2.38 -23.32 1.73
CA TYR A 139 -1.09 -23.26 1.05
C TYR A 139 -1.23 -23.26 -0.48
N ARG A 140 -2.18 -24.03 -1.04
CA ARG A 140 -2.43 -24.03 -2.49
C ARG A 140 -2.90 -22.66 -2.99
N LEU A 141 -3.80 -22.02 -2.24
CA LEU A 141 -4.22 -20.66 -2.55
C LEU A 141 -3.03 -19.70 -2.48
N SER A 142 -2.13 -19.90 -1.52
CA SER A 142 -0.88 -19.14 -1.37
C SER A 142 0.03 -19.24 -2.61
N ILE A 143 0.06 -20.39 -3.28
CA ILE A 143 0.82 -20.54 -4.55
C ILE A 143 0.11 -19.82 -5.69
N VAL A 144 -1.18 -20.13 -5.90
CA VAL A 144 -1.95 -19.63 -7.05
C VAL A 144 -2.01 -18.11 -7.02
N HIS A 145 -2.41 -17.54 -5.87
CA HIS A 145 -2.57 -16.10 -5.78
C HIS A 145 -1.23 -15.38 -5.83
N PHE A 146 -0.12 -15.94 -5.32
CA PHE A 146 1.20 -15.32 -5.40
C PHE A 146 1.63 -15.17 -6.85
N TRP A 147 1.68 -16.28 -7.60
CA TRP A 147 2.17 -16.27 -8.98
C TRP A 147 1.25 -15.48 -9.91
N ALA A 148 -0.06 -15.65 -9.76
CA ALA A 148 -1.02 -14.89 -10.55
C ALA A 148 -0.95 -13.39 -10.22
N LEU A 149 -0.83 -13.00 -8.94
CA LEU A 149 -0.70 -11.59 -8.57
C LEU A 149 0.54 -10.96 -9.20
N ILE A 150 1.74 -11.53 -8.93
CA ILE A 150 2.99 -10.89 -9.37
C ILE A 150 3.13 -10.84 -10.91
N ALA A 151 2.55 -11.81 -11.62
CA ALA A 151 2.60 -11.82 -13.09
C ALA A 151 1.59 -10.84 -13.71
N VAL A 152 0.38 -10.74 -13.14
CA VAL A 152 -0.71 -9.92 -13.69
C VAL A 152 -0.53 -8.44 -13.33
N TYR A 153 -0.06 -8.11 -12.11
CA TYR A 153 0.07 -6.72 -11.65
C TYR A 153 0.92 -5.86 -12.60
N MET A 154 1.97 -6.46 -13.19
CA MET A 154 2.88 -5.79 -14.11
C MET A 154 2.20 -5.19 -15.35
N TRP A 155 1.00 -5.65 -15.70
CA TRP A 155 0.25 -5.23 -16.88
C TRP A 155 -0.79 -4.15 -16.62
N ALA A 156 -1.10 -3.86 -15.35
CA ALA A 156 -2.23 -3.00 -15.00
C ALA A 156 -1.92 -1.49 -15.10
N GLY A 157 -0.67 -1.09 -15.34
CA GLY A 157 -0.27 0.32 -15.50
C GLY A 157 -1.16 1.17 -16.44
N PRO A 158 -1.50 0.72 -17.66
CA PRO A 158 -2.31 1.50 -18.60
C PRO A 158 -3.73 1.85 -18.12
N HIS A 159 -4.23 1.27 -17.02
CA HIS A 159 -5.53 1.66 -16.47
C HIS A 159 -5.57 3.09 -15.89
N HIS A 160 -4.40 3.71 -15.71
CA HIS A 160 -4.27 5.12 -15.33
C HIS A 160 -4.36 6.04 -16.56
N LEU A 161 -4.37 5.47 -17.77
CA LEU A 161 -4.19 6.18 -19.03
C LEU A 161 -5.36 5.92 -20.00
N GLN A 162 -6.54 5.57 -19.48
CA GLN A 162 -7.73 5.34 -20.29
C GLN A 162 -8.20 6.66 -20.93
N TYR A 163 -8.57 6.61 -22.21
CA TYR A 163 -8.98 7.78 -23.00
C TYR A 163 -7.95 8.92 -23.03
N THR A 164 -6.66 8.57 -22.93
CA THR A 164 -5.54 9.52 -23.11
C THR A 164 -4.88 9.34 -24.48
N ALA A 165 -3.75 10.01 -24.71
CA ALA A 165 -2.93 9.84 -25.91
C ALA A 165 -2.21 8.48 -26.00
N LEU A 166 -2.28 7.63 -24.96
CA LEU A 166 -1.74 6.27 -25.02
C LEU A 166 -2.53 5.44 -26.05
N PRO A 167 -1.89 4.60 -26.88
CA PRO A 167 -2.59 3.76 -27.86
C PRO A 167 -3.68 2.88 -27.25
N ASP A 168 -4.81 2.74 -27.96
CA ASP A 168 -6.00 2.02 -27.50
C ASP A 168 -5.75 0.55 -27.14
N TRP A 169 -4.83 -0.11 -27.84
CA TRP A 169 -4.47 -1.50 -27.56
C TRP A 169 -3.83 -1.62 -26.17
N ALA A 170 -2.95 -0.69 -25.79
CA ALA A 170 -2.26 -0.71 -24.50
C ALA A 170 -3.23 -0.42 -23.35
N GLN A 171 -4.11 0.56 -23.55
CA GLN A 171 -5.23 0.85 -22.66
C GLN A 171 -6.11 -0.38 -22.40
N SER A 172 -6.44 -1.13 -23.47
CA SER A 172 -7.30 -2.32 -23.38
C SER A 172 -6.60 -3.49 -22.67
N VAL A 173 -5.31 -3.67 -22.90
CA VAL A 173 -4.49 -4.63 -22.15
C VAL A 173 -4.50 -4.30 -20.66
N GLY A 174 -4.28 -3.04 -20.29
CA GLY A 174 -4.35 -2.60 -18.90
C GLY A 174 -5.69 -2.90 -18.26
N MET A 175 -6.80 -2.57 -18.93
CA MET A 175 -8.15 -2.88 -18.45
C MET A 175 -8.36 -4.39 -18.22
N VAL A 176 -8.02 -5.22 -19.21
CA VAL A 176 -8.25 -6.68 -19.13
C VAL A 176 -7.43 -7.29 -17.98
N PHE A 177 -6.15 -6.93 -17.86
CA PHE A 177 -5.32 -7.46 -16.79
C PHE A 177 -5.73 -6.92 -15.41
N SER A 178 -6.18 -5.66 -15.30
CA SER A 178 -6.76 -5.14 -14.05
C SER A 178 -8.03 -5.89 -13.63
N LEU A 179 -8.87 -6.33 -14.57
CA LEU A 179 -10.02 -7.18 -14.25
C LEU A 179 -9.62 -8.58 -13.78
N ILE A 180 -8.63 -9.18 -14.45
CA ILE A 180 -8.07 -10.49 -14.04
C ILE A 180 -7.45 -10.38 -12.64
N LEU A 181 -6.81 -9.24 -12.32
CA LEU A 181 -6.11 -8.97 -11.06
C LEU A 181 -7.02 -9.04 -9.82
N LEU A 182 -8.34 -8.92 -9.99
CA LEU A 182 -9.32 -9.10 -8.92
C LEU A 182 -9.13 -10.46 -8.22
N ALA A 183 -9.06 -11.55 -8.99
CA ALA A 183 -9.02 -12.90 -8.46
C ALA A 183 -7.79 -13.20 -7.58
N PRO A 184 -6.54 -12.96 -8.03
CA PRO A 184 -5.38 -13.18 -7.17
C PRO A 184 -5.29 -12.20 -6.00
N SER A 185 -5.80 -10.97 -6.16
CA SER A 185 -5.87 -10.02 -5.04
C SER A 185 -6.77 -10.55 -3.94
N TRP A 186 -8.00 -10.92 -4.27
CA TRP A 186 -8.94 -11.51 -3.32
C TRP A 186 -8.46 -12.87 -2.78
N GLY A 187 -7.68 -13.62 -3.54
CA GLY A 187 -7.00 -14.82 -3.05
C GLY A 187 -6.14 -14.56 -1.81
N GLY A 188 -5.45 -13.42 -1.74
CA GLY A 188 -4.68 -13.01 -0.56
C GLY A 188 -5.58 -12.68 0.63
N ALA A 189 -6.64 -11.91 0.39
CA ALA A 189 -7.60 -11.53 1.43
C ALA A 189 -8.33 -12.75 2.02
N ILE A 190 -8.84 -13.63 1.17
CA ILE A 190 -9.53 -14.86 1.56
C ILE A 190 -8.59 -15.72 2.40
N ASN A 191 -7.32 -15.86 2.01
CA ASN A 191 -6.36 -16.66 2.76
C ASN A 191 -6.10 -16.08 4.17
N GLY A 192 -5.97 -14.76 4.28
CA GLY A 192 -5.83 -14.08 5.57
C GLY A 192 -7.08 -14.16 6.44
N ILE A 193 -8.26 -13.88 5.88
CA ILE A 193 -9.53 -13.89 6.62
C ILE A 193 -9.90 -15.30 7.06
N MET A 194 -9.83 -16.29 6.15
CA MET A 194 -10.20 -17.67 6.47
C MET A 194 -9.26 -18.34 7.47
N THR A 195 -8.05 -17.79 7.67
CA THR A 195 -7.13 -18.23 8.74
C THR A 195 -7.73 -18.02 10.14
N LEU A 196 -8.68 -17.08 10.30
CA LEU A 196 -9.42 -16.89 11.55
C LEU A 196 -10.58 -17.85 11.74
N SER A 197 -10.88 -18.71 10.78
CA SER A 197 -11.97 -19.68 10.90
C SER A 197 -11.81 -20.53 12.17
N GLY A 198 -12.82 -20.47 13.04
CA GLY A 198 -12.84 -21.11 14.36
C GLY A 198 -12.37 -20.24 15.54
N VAL A 199 -11.77 -19.07 15.28
CA VAL A 199 -11.28 -18.15 16.33
C VAL A 199 -11.81 -16.71 16.18
N TRP A 200 -12.91 -16.52 15.45
CA TRP A 200 -13.57 -15.22 15.27
C TRP A 200 -13.93 -14.50 16.57
N HIS A 201 -14.18 -15.25 17.65
CA HIS A 201 -14.44 -14.68 18.97
C HIS A 201 -13.29 -13.80 19.49
N LYS A 202 -12.04 -14.05 19.03
CA LYS A 202 -10.87 -13.23 19.38
C LYS A 202 -10.98 -11.79 18.88
N LEU A 203 -11.77 -11.51 17.84
CA LEU A 203 -12.01 -10.13 17.41
C LEU A 203 -12.69 -9.28 18.48
N ARG A 204 -13.35 -9.88 19.48
CA ARG A 204 -13.96 -9.14 20.58
C ARG A 204 -12.95 -8.76 21.67
N THR A 205 -11.85 -9.50 21.77
CA THR A 205 -10.90 -9.41 22.90
C THR A 205 -9.50 -8.94 22.49
N ASP A 206 -9.12 -9.10 21.21
CA ASP A 206 -7.82 -8.71 20.69
C ASP A 206 -7.96 -7.59 19.63
N PRO A 207 -7.70 -6.33 20.00
CA PRO A 207 -7.79 -5.21 19.08
C PRO A 207 -6.65 -5.19 18.04
N ILE A 208 -5.54 -5.89 18.28
CA ILE A 208 -4.51 -6.07 17.25
C ILE A 208 -5.09 -6.89 16.09
N LEU A 209 -5.81 -7.97 16.42
CA LEU A 209 -6.48 -8.79 15.42
C LEU A 209 -7.60 -8.02 14.69
N LYS A 210 -8.28 -7.08 15.35
CA LYS A 210 -9.23 -6.16 14.68
C LYS A 210 -8.54 -5.36 13.58
N PHE A 211 -7.39 -4.73 13.87
CA PHE A 211 -6.61 -4.01 12.86
C PHE A 211 -6.23 -4.92 11.68
N LEU A 212 -5.67 -6.10 11.96
CA LEU A 212 -5.20 -7.00 10.90
C LEU A 212 -6.32 -7.48 9.98
N ILE A 213 -7.54 -7.69 10.51
CA ILE A 213 -8.66 -8.21 9.72
C ILE A 213 -9.44 -7.12 9.01
N VAL A 214 -9.67 -5.99 9.67
CA VAL A 214 -10.28 -4.84 8.99
C VAL A 214 -9.36 -4.30 7.89
N ALA A 215 -8.04 -4.42 8.05
CA ALA A 215 -7.10 -4.16 6.97
C ALA A 215 -7.40 -5.02 5.73
N LEU A 216 -7.67 -6.32 5.90
CA LEU A 216 -8.03 -7.21 4.80
C LEU A 216 -9.38 -6.87 4.18
N SER A 217 -10.34 -6.39 4.97
CA SER A 217 -11.62 -5.90 4.45
C SER A 217 -11.43 -4.69 3.53
N PHE A 218 -10.65 -3.68 3.96
CA PHE A 218 -10.34 -2.53 3.11
C PHE A 218 -9.47 -2.89 1.91
N TYR A 219 -8.57 -3.86 2.06
CA TYR A 219 -7.83 -4.42 0.94
C TYR A 219 -8.78 -5.04 -0.10
N MET A 220 -9.80 -5.80 0.31
CA MET A 220 -10.82 -6.33 -0.60
C MET A 220 -11.64 -5.22 -1.27
N ILE A 221 -12.03 -4.18 -0.51
CA ILE A 221 -12.76 -3.02 -1.06
C ILE A 221 -11.93 -2.35 -2.14
N ALA A 222 -10.69 -1.96 -1.83
CA ALA A 222 -9.81 -1.27 -2.77
C ALA A 222 -9.45 -2.16 -3.97
N THR A 223 -9.15 -3.44 -3.75
CA THR A 223 -8.82 -4.38 -4.84
C THR A 223 -10.03 -4.89 -5.62
N PHE A 224 -11.25 -4.55 -5.22
CA PHE A 224 -12.45 -4.66 -6.05
C PHE A 224 -12.72 -3.37 -6.81
N GLU A 225 -12.67 -2.24 -6.12
CA GLU A 225 -12.87 -0.92 -6.69
C GLU A 225 -11.87 -0.60 -7.80
N GLY A 226 -10.59 -0.93 -7.62
CA GLY A 226 -9.54 -0.72 -8.64
C GLY A 226 -9.87 -1.38 -9.99
N PRO A 227 -10.14 -2.70 -10.04
CA PRO A 227 -10.63 -3.36 -11.24
C PRO A 227 -11.89 -2.71 -11.83
N MET A 228 -12.85 -2.28 -11.00
CA MET A 228 -14.03 -1.59 -11.52
C MET A 228 -13.67 -0.24 -12.15
N MET A 229 -12.82 0.56 -11.52
CA MET A 229 -12.32 1.83 -12.06
C MET A 229 -11.38 1.68 -13.25
N SER A 230 -10.84 0.49 -13.49
CA SER A 230 -10.02 0.17 -14.67
C SER A 230 -10.85 -0.04 -15.95
N ILE A 231 -12.15 -0.32 -15.80
CA ILE A 231 -13.10 -0.45 -16.92
C ILE A 231 -13.22 0.92 -17.58
N LYS A 232 -12.91 1.01 -18.88
CA LYS A 232 -12.93 2.27 -19.65
C LYS A 232 -14.16 3.13 -19.33
N THR A 233 -15.36 2.58 -19.41
CA THR A 233 -16.61 3.32 -19.13
C THR A 233 -16.69 3.89 -17.72
N VAL A 234 -16.23 3.16 -16.70
CA VAL A 234 -16.18 3.66 -15.31
C VAL A 234 -15.09 4.70 -15.16
N ASN A 235 -13.92 4.45 -15.76
CA ASN A 235 -12.80 5.39 -15.77
C ASN A 235 -13.17 6.73 -16.41
N SER A 236 -14.04 6.74 -17.44
CA SER A 236 -14.56 7.96 -18.05
C SER A 236 -15.28 8.91 -17.08
N LEU A 237 -15.66 8.40 -15.90
CA LEU A 237 -16.28 9.17 -14.82
C LEU A 237 -15.33 9.34 -13.62
N SER A 238 -14.55 8.32 -13.28
CA SER A 238 -13.67 8.38 -12.10
C SER A 238 -12.35 9.12 -12.33
N HIS A 239 -11.85 9.15 -13.57
CA HIS A 239 -10.56 9.76 -13.90
C HIS A 239 -10.57 11.27 -13.63
N TYR A 240 -9.47 11.78 -13.09
CA TYR A 240 -9.29 13.16 -12.62
C TYR A 240 -10.24 13.63 -11.50
N THR A 241 -11.13 12.78 -10.99
CA THR A 241 -12.02 13.12 -9.88
C THR A 241 -11.45 12.67 -8.53
N ASP A 242 -12.02 13.19 -7.45
CA ASP A 242 -11.74 12.76 -6.08
C ASP A 242 -12.08 11.29 -5.81
N TRP A 243 -12.75 10.58 -6.72
CA TRP A 243 -12.94 9.14 -6.59
C TRP A 243 -11.58 8.42 -6.59
N THR A 244 -10.64 8.86 -7.43
CA THR A 244 -9.27 8.32 -7.41
C THR A 244 -8.60 8.54 -6.05
N VAL A 245 -8.80 9.70 -5.44
CA VAL A 245 -8.28 10.00 -4.09
C VAL A 245 -8.94 9.12 -3.03
N GLY A 246 -10.25 8.88 -3.14
CA GLY A 246 -11.00 7.96 -2.28
C GLY A 246 -10.48 6.53 -2.37
N HIS A 247 -10.28 6.02 -3.58
CA HIS A 247 -9.70 4.71 -3.86
C HIS A 247 -8.30 4.57 -3.25
N VAL A 248 -7.43 5.56 -3.49
CA VAL A 248 -6.07 5.58 -2.94
C VAL A 248 -6.12 5.52 -1.41
N HIS A 249 -6.99 6.30 -0.75
CA HIS A 249 -7.05 6.34 0.72
C HIS A 249 -7.79 5.15 1.32
N ALA A 250 -8.68 4.49 0.59
CA ALA A 250 -9.22 3.18 0.98
C ALA A 250 -8.11 2.14 1.11
N GLY A 251 -7.21 2.08 0.12
CA GLY A 251 -6.03 1.23 0.16
C GLY A 251 -4.98 1.71 1.18
N ALA A 252 -4.64 3.00 1.18
CA ALA A 252 -3.55 3.54 2.00
C ALA A 252 -3.90 3.57 3.50
N LEU A 253 -5.06 4.11 3.86
CA LEU A 253 -5.44 4.25 5.26
C LEU A 253 -6.13 2.98 5.77
N GLY A 254 -6.96 2.35 4.94
CA GLY A 254 -7.72 1.16 5.31
C GLY A 254 -6.92 -0.13 5.26
N TRP A 255 -6.05 -0.33 4.26
CA TRP A 255 -5.23 -1.54 4.14
C TRP A 255 -3.82 -1.34 4.69
N VAL A 256 -3.01 -0.51 4.03
CA VAL A 256 -1.56 -0.33 4.28
C VAL A 256 -1.31 0.11 5.72
N ALA A 257 -1.97 1.18 6.17
CA ALA A 257 -1.80 1.70 7.51
C ALA A 257 -2.29 0.68 8.55
N MET A 258 -3.49 0.12 8.41
CA MET A 258 -4.06 -0.79 9.42
C MET A 258 -3.25 -2.09 9.58
N ILE A 259 -2.79 -2.71 8.49
CA ILE A 259 -1.97 -3.92 8.60
C ILE A 259 -0.60 -3.60 9.22
N SER A 260 -0.03 -2.44 8.94
CA SER A 260 1.23 -1.99 9.56
C SER A 260 1.06 -1.70 11.04
N ILE A 261 0.00 -0.98 11.42
CA ILE A 261 -0.33 -0.66 12.80
C ILE A 261 -0.50 -1.96 13.60
N GLY A 262 -1.31 -2.90 13.09
CA GLY A 262 -1.48 -4.21 13.72
C GLY A 262 -0.17 -5.00 13.82
N SER A 263 0.65 -4.98 12.76
CA SER A 263 1.96 -5.64 12.75
C SER A 263 2.92 -5.04 13.78
N ILE A 264 2.97 -3.71 13.91
CA ILE A 264 3.80 -3.01 14.89
C ILE A 264 3.33 -3.31 16.30
N TYR A 265 2.03 -3.26 16.58
CA TYR A 265 1.49 -3.62 17.90
C TYR A 265 1.78 -5.09 18.26
N ALA A 266 1.81 -5.99 17.28
CA ALA A 266 2.16 -7.39 17.50
C ALA A 266 3.67 -7.64 17.67
N LEU A 267 4.51 -6.81 17.05
CA LEU A 267 5.96 -6.94 17.00
C LEU A 267 6.65 -6.25 18.19
N LEU A 268 6.30 -5.00 18.46
CA LEU A 268 7.06 -4.12 19.33
C LEU A 268 7.25 -4.66 20.76
N PRO A 269 6.21 -5.20 21.45
CA PRO A 269 6.42 -5.78 22.78
C PRO A 269 7.46 -6.88 22.77
N LYS A 270 7.44 -7.75 21.76
CA LYS A 270 8.37 -8.89 21.63
C LYS A 270 9.81 -8.43 21.44
N LEU A 271 10.02 -7.36 20.66
CA LEU A 271 11.35 -6.76 20.50
C LEU A 271 11.88 -6.16 21.81
N LEU A 272 10.97 -5.73 22.68
CA LEU A 272 11.29 -5.12 23.97
C LEU A 272 11.22 -6.11 25.15
N GLY A 273 11.04 -7.41 24.89
CA GLY A 273 10.96 -8.43 25.95
C GLY A 273 9.69 -8.38 26.78
N ARG A 274 8.64 -7.77 26.26
CA ARG A 274 7.33 -7.62 26.90
C ARG A 274 6.32 -8.56 26.26
N GLU A 275 5.38 -9.04 27.06
CA GLU A 275 4.26 -9.84 26.57
C GLU A 275 3.26 -9.01 25.77
N THR A 276 3.01 -7.78 26.19
CA THR A 276 1.99 -6.89 25.63
C THR A 276 2.45 -5.43 25.55
N MET A 277 1.75 -4.65 24.73
CA MET A 277 1.86 -3.19 24.72
C MET A 277 1.42 -2.61 26.06
N HIS A 278 1.86 -1.39 26.37
CA HIS A 278 1.53 -0.68 27.61
C HIS A 278 0.02 -0.66 27.90
N SER A 279 -0.82 -0.36 26.91
CA SER A 279 -2.28 -0.43 27.07
C SER A 279 -2.98 -1.00 25.84
N VAL A 280 -3.67 -2.14 26.04
CA VAL A 280 -4.53 -2.77 25.02
C VAL A 280 -5.79 -1.95 24.77
N LYS A 281 -6.32 -1.25 25.78
CA LYS A 281 -7.51 -0.39 25.63
C LYS A 281 -7.26 0.74 24.63
N LEU A 282 -6.07 1.33 24.65
CA LEU A 282 -5.70 2.37 23.67
C LEU A 282 -5.57 1.84 22.26
N ILE A 283 -5.17 0.58 22.08
CA ILE A 283 -5.16 -0.06 20.76
C ILE A 283 -6.61 -0.14 20.25
N ASP A 284 -7.56 -0.51 21.10
CA ASP A 284 -8.98 -0.55 20.74
C ASP A 284 -9.55 0.84 20.42
N THR A 285 -9.21 1.85 21.22
CA THR A 285 -9.58 3.25 20.93
C THR A 285 -8.97 3.72 19.62
N HIS A 286 -7.69 3.46 19.39
CA HIS A 286 -7.01 3.77 18.13
C HIS A 286 -7.71 3.08 16.96
N PHE A 287 -8.06 1.80 17.10
CA PHE A 287 -8.79 1.05 16.07
C PHE A 287 -10.07 1.77 15.66
N TRP A 288 -10.91 2.18 16.61
CA TRP A 288 -12.18 2.86 16.29
C TRP A 288 -11.98 4.24 15.71
N VAL A 289 -11.10 5.06 16.31
CA VAL A 289 -10.80 6.41 15.82
C VAL A 289 -10.25 6.37 14.39
N HIS A 290 -9.32 5.45 14.11
CA HIS A 290 -8.76 5.25 12.77
C HIS A 290 -9.83 4.77 11.80
N THR A 291 -10.59 3.72 12.14
CA THR A 291 -11.63 3.15 11.27
C THR A 291 -12.70 4.18 10.91
N LEU A 292 -13.19 4.95 11.88
CA LEU A 292 -14.14 6.04 11.63
C LEU A 292 -13.53 7.09 10.70
N GLY A 293 -12.28 7.49 10.96
CA GLY A 293 -11.57 8.43 10.09
C GLY A 293 -11.46 7.96 8.64
N VAL A 294 -11.12 6.68 8.43
CA VAL A 294 -11.06 6.07 7.09
C VAL A 294 -12.43 6.08 6.41
N VAL A 295 -13.50 5.66 7.10
CA VAL A 295 -14.85 5.63 6.52
C VAL A 295 -15.32 7.03 6.15
N PHE A 296 -15.13 8.05 7.00
CA PHE A 296 -15.46 9.43 6.67
C PHE A 296 -14.68 9.95 5.47
N TYR A 297 -13.38 9.63 5.39
CA TYR A 297 -12.53 10.03 4.28
C TYR A 297 -13.06 9.46 2.96
N ILE A 298 -13.26 8.14 2.90
CA ILE A 298 -13.68 7.45 1.67
C ILE A 298 -15.08 7.91 1.26
N ALA A 299 -16.02 8.00 2.21
CA ALA A 299 -17.38 8.43 1.91
C ALA A 299 -17.40 9.85 1.31
N ALA A 300 -16.64 10.79 1.87
CA ALA A 300 -16.54 12.14 1.33
C ALA A 300 -15.98 12.15 -0.09
N MET A 301 -14.93 11.35 -0.36
CA MET A 301 -14.29 11.29 -1.66
C MET A 301 -15.11 10.56 -2.74
N TRP A 302 -15.87 9.53 -2.37
CA TRP A 302 -16.81 8.90 -3.30
C TRP A 302 -17.90 9.86 -3.73
N ILE A 303 -18.51 10.59 -2.79
CA ILE A 303 -19.57 11.55 -3.12
C ILE A 303 -18.99 12.68 -3.98
N ALA A 304 -17.84 13.26 -3.57
CA ALA A 304 -17.16 14.30 -4.34
C ALA A 304 -16.81 13.82 -5.76
N GLY A 305 -16.19 12.65 -5.88
CA GLY A 305 -15.71 12.13 -7.14
C GLY A 305 -16.82 11.81 -8.13
N VAL A 306 -17.88 11.13 -7.68
CA VAL A 306 -19.04 10.83 -8.53
C VAL A 306 -19.73 12.12 -8.97
N MET A 307 -19.91 13.07 -8.05
CA MET A 307 -20.51 14.36 -8.36
C MET A 307 -19.67 15.15 -9.38
N GLN A 308 -18.35 15.24 -9.20
CA GLN A 308 -17.45 15.88 -10.16
C GLN A 308 -17.57 15.27 -11.55
N GLY A 309 -17.46 13.93 -11.63
CA GLY A 309 -17.55 13.22 -12.90
C GLY A 309 -18.91 13.41 -13.60
N LEU A 310 -20.00 13.47 -12.85
CA LEU A 310 -21.33 13.77 -13.38
C LEU A 310 -21.47 15.23 -13.84
N MET A 311 -21.03 16.19 -13.02
CA MET A 311 -21.13 17.61 -13.34
C MET A 311 -20.28 17.99 -14.55
N TRP A 312 -19.06 17.48 -14.66
CA TRP A 312 -18.15 17.80 -15.76
C TRP A 312 -18.61 17.27 -17.12
N ARG A 313 -19.44 16.24 -17.14
CA ARG A 313 -20.00 15.65 -18.37
C ARG A 313 -21.46 15.97 -18.61
N ALA A 314 -22.09 16.76 -17.74
CA ALA A 314 -23.50 17.10 -17.85
C ALA A 314 -23.74 18.03 -19.03
N THR A 315 -24.74 17.68 -19.84
CA THR A 315 -25.16 18.47 -21.01
C THR A 315 -26.65 18.78 -20.92
N ASN A 316 -27.02 19.99 -21.33
CA ASN A 316 -28.40 20.40 -21.51
C ASN A 316 -29.02 19.72 -22.74
N PRO A 317 -30.36 19.74 -22.91
CA PRO A 317 -31.02 19.18 -24.09
C PRO A 317 -30.54 19.77 -25.43
N ASP A 318 -29.94 20.97 -25.41
CA ASP A 318 -29.37 21.64 -26.59
C ASP A 318 -27.89 21.29 -26.87
N GLY A 319 -27.29 20.43 -26.04
CA GLY A 319 -25.90 19.98 -26.17
C GLY A 319 -24.86 20.89 -25.52
N THR A 320 -25.26 22.02 -24.92
CA THR A 320 -24.34 22.86 -24.15
C THR A 320 -23.96 22.22 -22.80
N LEU A 321 -22.78 22.52 -22.27
CA LEU A 321 -22.37 22.05 -20.94
C LEU A 321 -23.24 22.69 -19.86
N THR A 322 -23.80 21.87 -18.96
CA THR A 322 -24.71 22.34 -17.90
C THR A 322 -24.01 23.13 -16.82
N TYR A 323 -22.79 22.73 -16.44
CA TYR A 323 -22.04 23.35 -15.34
C TYR A 323 -20.71 23.90 -15.83
N THR A 324 -20.34 25.07 -15.31
CA THR A 324 -18.97 25.56 -15.35
C THR A 324 -18.10 24.76 -14.38
N PHE A 325 -16.79 24.74 -14.62
CA PHE A 325 -15.85 24.07 -13.71
C PHE A 325 -15.91 24.65 -12.27
N VAL A 326 -16.10 25.97 -12.15
CA VAL A 326 -16.15 26.65 -10.85
C VAL A 326 -17.38 26.23 -10.03
N GLU A 327 -18.52 25.96 -10.67
CA GLU A 327 -19.70 25.43 -9.98
C GLU A 327 -19.44 24.02 -9.42
N ALA A 328 -18.80 23.15 -10.21
CA ALA A 328 -18.40 21.82 -9.74
C ALA A 328 -17.38 21.90 -8.60
N LEU A 329 -16.44 22.84 -8.67
CA LEU A 329 -15.48 23.10 -7.58
C LEU A 329 -16.19 23.57 -6.30
N ASN A 330 -17.09 24.54 -6.39
CA ASN A 330 -17.85 25.05 -5.26
C ASN A 330 -18.72 23.96 -4.61
N ALA A 331 -19.35 23.10 -5.43
CA ALA A 331 -20.11 21.95 -4.94
C ALA A 331 -19.23 20.94 -4.20
N THR A 332 -17.92 20.89 -4.49
CA THR A 332 -16.98 19.95 -3.87
C THR A 332 -16.54 20.35 -2.45
N TYR A 333 -16.52 21.65 -2.12
CA TYR A 333 -15.96 22.15 -0.85
C TYR A 333 -16.48 21.48 0.44
N PRO A 334 -17.79 21.19 0.61
CA PRO A 334 -18.26 20.49 1.79
C PRO A 334 -17.58 19.13 2.01
N TYR A 335 -17.24 18.42 0.92
CA TYR A 335 -16.59 17.11 1.00
C TYR A 335 -15.10 17.23 1.35
N TYR A 336 -14.45 18.35 1.05
CA TYR A 336 -13.09 18.62 1.55
C TYR A 336 -13.05 18.79 3.06
N LEU A 337 -14.09 19.36 3.68
CA LEU A 337 -14.22 19.42 5.14
C LEU A 337 -14.43 18.02 5.73
N GLY A 338 -15.27 17.19 5.10
CA GLY A 338 -15.46 15.80 5.48
C GLY A 338 -14.16 14.98 5.40
N ARG A 339 -13.41 15.16 4.31
CA ARG A 339 -12.07 14.57 4.12
C ARG A 339 -11.10 15.01 5.22
N LEU A 340 -11.01 16.31 5.49
CA LEU A 340 -10.13 16.84 6.53
C LEU A 340 -10.49 16.27 7.91
N PHE A 341 -11.77 16.22 8.25
CA PHE A 341 -12.24 15.64 9.50
C PHE A 341 -11.85 14.16 9.62
N GLY A 342 -12.09 13.36 8.58
CA GLY A 342 -11.67 11.96 8.55
C GLY A 342 -10.15 11.80 8.70
N GLY A 343 -9.37 12.64 8.01
CA GLY A 343 -7.90 12.68 8.13
C GLY A 343 -7.41 13.05 9.53
N LEU A 344 -8.06 14.01 10.20
CA LEU A 344 -7.73 14.40 11.57
C LEU A 344 -8.04 13.28 12.58
N LEU A 345 -9.10 12.50 12.36
CA LEU A 345 -9.37 11.31 13.17
C LEU A 345 -8.25 10.28 13.00
N VAL A 346 -7.87 9.95 11.77
CA VAL A 346 -6.74 9.04 11.49
C VAL A 346 -5.45 9.54 12.16
N LEU A 347 -5.13 10.82 12.04
CA LEU A 347 -3.97 11.43 12.69
C LEU A 347 -4.06 11.33 14.22
N GLY A 348 -5.23 11.60 14.80
CA GLY A 348 -5.49 11.42 16.23
C GLY A 348 -5.23 9.98 16.68
N GLY A 349 -5.64 9.00 15.88
CA GLY A 349 -5.30 7.58 16.07
C GLY A 349 -3.79 7.33 16.11
N MET A 350 -3.06 7.89 15.15
CA MET A 350 -1.59 7.76 15.10
C MET A 350 -0.89 8.42 16.29
N LEU A 351 -1.43 9.52 16.84
CA LEU A 351 -0.92 10.13 18.08
C LEU A 351 -1.16 9.22 19.30
N LEU A 352 -2.32 8.56 19.38
CA LEU A 352 -2.57 7.54 20.41
C LEU A 352 -1.58 6.37 20.29
N MET A 353 -1.28 5.94 19.07
CA MET A 353 -0.26 4.93 18.82
C MET A 353 1.12 5.38 19.27
N ALA A 354 1.55 6.57 18.86
CA ALA A 354 2.87 7.11 19.22
C ALA A 354 3.04 7.16 20.74
N TRP A 355 2.03 7.63 21.48
CA TRP A 355 2.06 7.65 22.93
C TRP A 355 2.13 6.24 23.54
N ASN A 356 1.29 5.31 23.07
CA ASN A 356 1.28 3.93 23.59
C ASN A 356 2.61 3.19 23.31
N VAL A 357 3.18 3.41 22.11
CA VAL A 357 4.51 2.90 21.72
C VAL A 357 5.60 3.48 22.63
N TRP A 358 5.58 4.79 22.86
CA TRP A 358 6.54 5.46 23.75
C TRP A 358 6.46 4.94 25.19
N GLN A 359 5.26 4.78 25.74
CA GLN A 359 5.06 4.20 27.07
C GLN A 359 5.57 2.75 27.13
N THR A 360 5.27 1.94 26.11
CA THR A 360 5.74 0.55 26.04
C THR A 360 7.26 0.47 26.04
N TYR A 361 7.93 1.39 25.34
CA TYR A 361 9.38 1.52 25.33
C TYR A 361 9.93 1.96 26.69
N ARG A 362 9.33 2.98 27.31
CA ARG A 362 9.75 3.50 28.62
C ARG A 362 9.63 2.47 29.73
N ASP A 363 8.58 1.66 29.68
CA ASP A 363 8.31 0.63 30.68
C ASP A 363 9.14 -0.65 30.45
N ALA A 364 9.80 -0.78 29.29
CA ALA A 364 10.64 -1.93 29.00
C ALA A 364 11.96 -1.83 29.77
N ALA A 365 12.32 -2.90 30.51
CA ALA A 365 13.70 -3.07 30.92
C ALA A 365 14.51 -3.34 29.65
N ILE A 366 15.29 -2.35 29.19
CA ILE A 366 16.11 -2.46 27.97
C ILE A 366 17.24 -3.43 28.24
N GLN A 367 16.93 -4.72 28.18
CA GLN A 367 17.88 -5.82 28.28
C GLN A 367 17.79 -6.61 26.96
N PRO A 368 18.93 -7.05 26.41
CA PRO A 368 18.92 -7.97 25.28
C PRO A 368 18.10 -9.21 25.65
N VAL A 369 16.96 -9.38 24.99
CA VAL A 369 16.14 -10.58 25.17
C VAL A 369 16.77 -11.66 24.32
N ASP A 370 17.20 -12.74 24.95
CA ASP A 370 17.68 -13.89 24.19
C ASP A 370 16.50 -14.48 23.40
N GLN A 371 16.60 -14.42 22.07
CA GLN A 371 15.63 -14.98 21.13
C GLN A 371 16.31 -16.17 20.45
N PRO A 372 16.42 -17.32 21.12
CA PRO A 372 17.16 -18.45 20.60
C PRO A 372 16.54 -18.88 19.27
N VAL A 373 17.39 -19.04 18.25
CA VAL A 373 16.95 -19.55 16.95
C VAL A 373 16.49 -20.99 17.13
N LEU A 374 15.17 -21.18 17.21
CA LEU A 374 14.56 -22.49 17.41
C LEU A 374 15.08 -23.49 16.37
N PRO A 375 15.48 -24.71 16.78
CA PRO A 375 15.87 -25.74 15.84
C PRO A 375 14.68 -26.10 14.94
N PRO A 376 14.89 -26.26 13.63
CA PRO A 376 13.83 -26.73 12.75
C PRO A 376 13.41 -28.16 13.13
N ALA A 377 12.17 -28.53 12.81
CA ALA A 377 11.77 -29.93 12.86
C ALA A 377 12.70 -30.77 11.97
N ALA A 378 13.07 -31.99 12.39
CA ALA A 378 14.08 -32.79 11.70
C ALA A 378 13.74 -33.07 10.22
N SER A 379 12.46 -33.20 9.87
CA SER A 379 11.99 -33.35 8.48
C SER A 379 12.28 -32.12 7.61
N ASP A 380 12.26 -30.94 8.23
CA ASP A 380 12.31 -29.63 7.59
C ASP A 380 13.70 -29.00 7.70
N ALA A 381 14.62 -29.62 8.44
CA ALA A 381 15.99 -29.16 8.62
C ALA A 381 16.75 -29.20 7.27
N ARG A 382 17.34 -28.07 6.88
CA ARG A 382 18.22 -28.02 5.72
C ARG A 382 19.51 -28.79 6.05
N ALA A 383 19.91 -29.67 5.14
CA ALA A 383 21.14 -30.47 5.25
C ALA A 383 22.38 -29.59 5.33
#